data_AF-A0A9D2M251-F1
#
_entry.id   AF-A0A9D2M251-F1
#
_cell.length_a   1.000
_cell.length_b   1.000
_cell.length_c   1.000
_cell.angle_alpha   90.00
_cell.angle_beta   90.00
_cell.angle_gamma   90.00
#
_symmetry.space_group_name_H-M   'P 1'
#
loop_
_entity.id
_entity.type
_entity.pdbx_description
1 polymer ?
#
loop_
_entity_poly.entity_id
_entity_poly.type
_entity_poly.pdbx_seq_one_letter_code
_entity_poly.pdbx_strand_id
1 'polypeptide(L)'
;MMEEELHRLFEQYTAMPHGLERMNAIREAVKKADEWGDDYWRLRNRYKLVVEQYRYDDSGKVLPVLAEYVAIFEKKYYDTGKSPTHQQLDDYLYLLDLSLNVFGMLPQLPLAQCRQLEEQYWNALKRFGYGKADYYDRRYFQLRYEDRLEEAEEVFELWEKERQGNAHQVTSCEGCIKSIQIRHKLHQGKRDEALKLARPLMDGTIQCSYEPWRSLRLFMNNSRNRGERGGMKYYGRQLIRRLGWDENADEMSLLSYDALFDLPRGFKTVETSLGEIFGEWDQGSRWRGFMDAWLFFSQAAHTYETVSLAMPESFPLYREDGEYNTAELAQWFHEGALEIARKFDERNQSSYYQNKMQRAWNGMQKMTGESNE
;
A
#
# COMPACT_ATOMS: atom_id res chain seq x y z
N MET A 1 15.93 -9.36 36.93
CA MET A 1 15.99 -10.64 36.17
C MET A 1 14.99 -10.66 35.01
N MET A 2 13.68 -10.63 35.25
CA MET A 2 12.67 -10.67 34.16
C MET A 2 12.73 -9.42 33.27
N GLU A 3 12.56 -8.22 33.84
CA GLU A 3 12.62 -6.97 33.07
C GLU A 3 13.93 -6.79 32.28
N GLU A 4 15.07 -7.22 32.85
CA GLU A 4 16.39 -7.21 32.19
C GLU A 4 16.46 -8.17 30.99
N GLU A 5 15.71 -9.28 31.00
CA GLU A 5 15.63 -10.18 29.86
C GLU A 5 14.81 -9.59 28.73
N LEU A 6 13.64 -8.99 29.01
CA LEU A 6 12.85 -8.31 27.98
C LEU A 6 13.60 -7.11 27.38
N HIS A 7 14.36 -6.39 28.21
CA HIS A 7 15.25 -5.34 27.73
C HIS A 7 16.34 -5.87 26.80
N ARG A 8 17.02 -6.97 27.18
CA ARG A 8 18.03 -7.60 26.32
C ARG A 8 17.45 -8.10 25.00
N LEU A 9 16.26 -8.69 25.01
CA LEU A 9 15.57 -9.10 23.77
C LEU A 9 15.28 -7.89 22.87
N PHE A 10 14.82 -6.79 23.47
CA PHE A 10 14.57 -5.54 22.75
C PHE A 10 15.83 -5.00 22.06
N GLU A 11 16.95 -4.94 22.78
CA GLU A 11 18.23 -4.50 22.22
C GLU A 11 18.72 -5.44 21.11
N GLN A 12 18.62 -6.76 21.34
CA GLN A 12 19.03 -7.78 20.37
C GLN A 12 18.30 -7.64 19.05
N TYR A 13 16.97 -7.66 19.04
CA TYR A 13 16.23 -7.56 17.77
C TYR A 13 16.36 -6.18 17.13
N THR A 14 16.58 -5.13 17.93
CA THR A 14 16.73 -3.76 17.41
C THR A 14 18.02 -3.61 16.60
N ALA A 15 19.07 -4.34 16.99
CA ALA A 15 20.35 -4.37 16.29
C ALA A 15 20.35 -5.26 15.03
N MET A 16 19.32 -6.09 14.83
CA MET A 16 19.22 -6.95 13.65
C MET A 16 18.87 -6.15 12.39
N PRO A 17 19.37 -6.57 11.21
CA PRO A 17 18.84 -6.10 9.93
C PRO A 17 17.33 -6.32 9.84
N HIS A 18 16.65 -5.47 9.09
CA HIS A 18 15.22 -5.65 8.84
C HIS A 18 14.93 -6.94 8.05
N GLY A 19 13.77 -7.53 8.29
CA GLY A 19 13.28 -8.70 7.58
C GLY A 19 12.79 -9.85 8.48
N LEU A 20 12.68 -11.03 7.89
CA LEU A 20 12.05 -12.20 8.51
C LEU A 20 12.69 -12.61 9.84
N GLU A 21 14.02 -12.62 9.93
CA GLU A 21 14.73 -13.02 11.15
C GLU A 21 14.43 -12.07 12.31
N ARG A 22 14.47 -10.75 12.06
CA ARG A 22 14.12 -9.73 13.04
C ARG A 22 12.66 -9.83 13.45
N MET A 23 11.76 -10.03 12.50
CA MET A 23 10.34 -10.25 12.78
C MET A 23 10.12 -11.45 13.72
N ASN A 24 10.79 -12.57 13.47
CA ASN A 24 10.71 -13.75 14.34
C ASN A 24 11.26 -13.48 15.75
N ALA A 25 12.38 -12.76 15.86
CA ALA A 25 12.91 -12.35 17.16
C ALA A 25 11.94 -11.44 17.93
N ILE A 26 11.24 -10.52 17.25
CA ILE A 26 10.21 -9.70 17.88
C ILE A 26 9.01 -10.55 18.32
N ARG A 27 8.57 -11.55 17.53
CA ARG A 27 7.48 -12.47 17.93
C ARG A 27 7.81 -13.22 19.21
N GLU A 28 9.04 -13.69 19.36
CA GLU A 28 9.49 -14.33 20.62
C GLU A 28 9.48 -13.35 21.80
N ALA A 29 9.88 -12.10 21.57
CA ALA A 29 9.81 -11.06 22.60
C ALA A 29 8.36 -10.70 22.99
N VAL A 30 7.41 -10.72 22.04
CA VAL A 30 5.97 -10.58 22.31
C VAL A 30 5.47 -11.72 23.18
N LYS A 31 5.78 -12.97 22.78
CA LYS A 31 5.36 -14.17 23.52
C LYS A 31 5.86 -14.16 24.96
N LYS A 32 7.14 -13.85 25.19
CA LYS A 32 7.71 -13.74 26.53
C LYS A 32 7.06 -12.64 27.36
N ALA A 33 6.78 -11.48 26.74
CA ALA A 33 6.08 -10.40 27.44
C ALA A 33 4.66 -10.80 27.84
N ASP A 34 3.96 -11.59 27.03
CA ASP A 34 2.63 -12.12 27.34
C ASP A 34 2.66 -13.14 28.49
N GLU A 35 3.62 -14.08 28.48
CA GLU A 35 3.80 -15.07 29.53
C GLU A 35 3.99 -14.43 30.91
N TRP A 36 4.63 -13.26 30.97
CA TRP A 36 4.89 -12.54 32.22
C TRP A 36 3.84 -11.49 32.56
N GLY A 37 2.91 -11.20 31.65
CA GLY A 37 1.87 -10.20 31.86
C GLY A 37 2.40 -8.76 32.00
N ASP A 38 3.58 -8.45 31.45
CA ASP A 38 4.15 -7.11 31.52
C ASP A 38 3.59 -6.23 30.39
N ASP A 39 2.55 -5.46 30.70
CA ASP A 39 1.88 -4.64 29.69
C ASP A 39 2.78 -3.56 29.05
N TYR A 40 3.87 -3.11 29.69
CA TYR A 40 4.79 -2.19 29.02
C TYR A 40 5.48 -2.89 27.83
N TRP A 41 6.04 -4.07 28.08
CA TRP A 41 6.73 -4.85 27.05
C TRP A 41 5.77 -5.46 26.04
N ARG A 42 4.57 -5.87 26.47
CA ARG A 42 3.53 -6.38 25.57
C ARG A 42 3.12 -5.34 24.53
N LEU A 43 2.97 -4.07 24.92
CA LEU A 43 2.68 -2.97 24.00
C LEU A 43 3.89 -2.63 23.14
N ARG A 44 5.07 -2.43 23.76
CA ARG A 44 6.29 -2.03 23.04
C ARG A 44 6.70 -3.03 21.97
N ASN A 45 6.68 -4.33 22.28
CA ASN A 45 7.08 -5.38 21.33
C ASN A 45 6.04 -5.55 20.22
N ARG A 46 4.73 -5.45 20.51
CA ARG A 46 3.68 -5.49 19.48
C ARG A 46 3.75 -4.30 18.53
N TYR A 47 4.02 -3.09 19.02
CA TYR A 47 4.25 -1.94 18.16
C TYR A 47 5.42 -2.19 17.19
N LYS A 48 6.55 -2.70 17.70
CA LYS A 48 7.69 -3.05 16.85
C LYS A 48 7.37 -4.17 15.87
N LEU A 49 6.59 -5.16 16.28
CA LEU A 49 6.16 -6.24 15.39
C LEU A 49 5.30 -5.72 14.25
N VAL A 50 4.33 -4.85 14.54
CA VAL A 50 3.47 -4.26 13.51
C VAL A 50 4.29 -3.45 12.51
N VAL A 51 5.19 -2.58 12.98
CA VAL A 51 6.02 -1.74 12.10
C VAL A 51 6.94 -2.58 11.21
N GLU A 52 7.55 -3.63 11.76
CA GLU A 52 8.41 -4.54 11.00
C GLU A 52 7.60 -5.35 9.98
N GLN A 53 6.51 -5.97 10.43
CA GLN A 53 5.68 -6.86 9.61
C GLN A 53 4.94 -6.11 8.50
N TYR A 54 4.45 -4.89 8.78
CA TYR A 54 3.78 -4.08 7.77
C TYR A 54 4.69 -3.73 6.58
N ARG A 55 6.01 -3.67 6.81
CA ARG A 55 7.00 -3.26 5.81
C ARG A 55 7.68 -4.42 5.10
N TYR A 56 7.94 -5.52 5.80
CA TYR A 56 8.80 -6.61 5.33
C TYR A 56 8.10 -7.98 5.23
N ASP A 57 6.78 -7.99 5.36
CA ASP A 57 5.89 -9.13 5.12
C ASP A 57 4.59 -8.59 4.50
N ASP A 58 3.63 -9.47 4.28
CA ASP A 58 2.27 -9.16 3.89
C ASP A 58 1.60 -8.21 4.90
N SER A 59 1.37 -6.98 4.44
CA SER A 59 0.80 -5.89 5.23
C SER A 59 -0.56 -6.22 5.86
N GLY A 60 -1.33 -7.14 5.26
CA GLY A 60 -2.64 -7.55 5.78
C GLY A 60 -2.56 -8.34 7.09
N LYS A 61 -1.43 -9.02 7.35
CA LYS A 61 -1.26 -9.92 8.50
C LYS A 61 -1.04 -9.20 9.83
N VAL A 62 -0.94 -7.87 9.85
CA VAL A 62 -0.70 -7.08 11.07
C VAL A 62 -1.97 -6.84 11.89
N LEU A 63 -3.17 -7.02 11.31
CA LEU A 63 -4.44 -6.73 11.99
C LEU A 63 -4.65 -7.46 13.32
N PRO A 64 -4.34 -8.77 13.46
CA PRO A 64 -4.48 -9.44 14.76
C PRO A 64 -3.57 -8.83 15.84
N VAL A 65 -2.32 -8.50 15.48
CA VAL A 65 -1.34 -7.89 16.39
C VAL A 65 -1.79 -6.48 16.81
N LEU A 66 -2.34 -5.71 15.86
CA LEU A 66 -2.94 -4.40 16.09
C LEU A 66 -4.13 -4.48 17.06
N ALA A 67 -5.06 -5.42 16.82
CA ALA A 67 -6.24 -5.60 17.66
C ALA A 67 -5.85 -5.93 19.11
N GLU A 68 -4.86 -6.82 19.30
CA GLU A 68 -4.33 -7.12 20.63
C GLU A 68 -3.64 -5.92 21.29
N TYR A 69 -2.86 -5.14 20.54
CA TYR A 69 -2.25 -3.92 21.06
C TYR A 69 -3.33 -2.96 21.57
N VAL A 70 -4.36 -2.69 20.76
CA VAL A 70 -5.47 -1.79 21.10
C VAL A 70 -6.19 -2.27 22.36
N ALA A 71 -6.49 -3.57 22.45
CA ALA A 71 -7.15 -4.15 23.62
C ALA A 71 -6.32 -4.01 24.91
N ILE A 72 -5.01 -4.26 24.84
CA ILE A 72 -4.10 -4.10 25.99
C ILE A 72 -4.01 -2.62 26.38
N PHE A 73 -3.91 -1.72 25.40
CA PHE A 73 -3.78 -0.29 25.64
C PHE A 73 -5.03 0.27 26.34
N GLU A 74 -6.21 0.00 25.79
CA GLU A 74 -7.50 0.43 26.37
C GLU A 74 -7.68 -0.16 27.77
N LYS A 75 -7.46 -1.47 27.95
CA LYS A 75 -7.53 -2.09 29.28
C LYS A 75 -6.58 -1.44 30.29
N LYS A 76 -5.35 -1.14 29.88
CA LYS A 76 -4.33 -0.59 30.78
C LYS A 76 -4.61 0.86 31.15
N TYR A 77 -4.94 1.71 30.19
CA TYR A 77 -5.00 3.16 30.40
C TYR A 77 -6.42 3.68 30.56
N TYR A 78 -7.36 3.12 29.80
CA TYR A 78 -8.76 3.55 29.84
C TYR A 78 -9.50 2.93 31.01
N ASP A 79 -9.52 1.59 31.12
CA ASP A 79 -10.31 0.91 32.15
C ASP A 79 -9.78 1.17 33.57
N THR A 80 -8.49 1.47 33.71
CA THR A 80 -7.86 1.76 35.03
C THR A 80 -7.70 3.24 35.34
N GLY A 81 -8.00 4.15 34.39
CA GLY A 81 -7.83 5.60 34.56
C GLY A 81 -6.38 6.07 34.65
N LYS A 82 -5.39 5.23 34.28
CA LYS A 82 -3.97 5.62 34.22
C LYS A 82 -3.71 6.50 33.00
N SER A 83 -2.87 7.52 33.15
CA SER A 83 -2.45 8.37 32.03
C SER A 83 -1.28 7.73 31.26
N PRO A 84 -1.41 7.53 29.93
CA PRO A 84 -0.29 7.12 29.09
C PRO A 84 0.71 8.27 28.91
N THR A 85 1.96 7.92 28.58
CA THR A 85 2.97 8.90 28.13
C THR A 85 2.65 9.41 26.73
N HIS A 86 3.25 10.54 26.32
CA HIS A 86 3.05 11.08 24.98
C HIS A 86 3.45 10.09 23.88
N GLN A 87 4.60 9.42 24.01
CA GLN A 87 5.01 8.38 23.06
C GLN A 87 4.00 7.22 22.97
N GLN A 88 3.43 6.79 24.10
CA GLN A 88 2.43 5.72 24.10
C GLN A 88 1.12 6.14 23.43
N LEU A 89 0.75 7.41 23.53
CA LEU A 89 -0.38 7.99 22.80
C LEU A 89 -0.10 8.06 21.30
N ASP A 90 1.07 8.55 20.90
CA ASP A 90 1.48 8.59 19.50
C ASP A 90 1.48 7.19 18.89
N ASP A 91 2.07 6.20 19.59
CA ASP A 91 2.07 4.80 19.15
C ASP A 91 0.64 4.26 19.02
N TYR A 92 -0.23 4.52 20.00
CA TYR A 92 -1.62 4.06 19.96
C TYR A 92 -2.42 4.66 18.78
N LEU A 93 -2.34 5.98 18.62
CA LEU A 93 -3.04 6.68 17.54
C LEU A 93 -2.49 6.31 16.17
N TYR A 94 -1.18 6.12 16.05
CA TYR A 94 -0.54 5.64 14.82
C TYR A 94 -1.07 4.26 14.43
N LEU A 95 -1.19 3.34 15.39
CA LEU A 95 -1.67 1.99 15.13
C LEU A 95 -3.17 1.97 14.76
N LEU A 96 -3.98 2.87 15.30
CA LEU A 96 -5.37 3.05 14.84
C LEU A 96 -5.44 3.58 13.40
N ASP A 97 -4.63 4.59 13.06
CA ASP A 97 -4.52 5.11 11.70
C ASP A 97 -4.07 4.02 10.70
N LEU A 98 -3.03 3.28 11.07
CA LEU A 98 -2.50 2.17 10.27
C LEU A 98 -3.56 1.08 10.09
N SER A 99 -4.35 0.78 11.12
CA SER A 99 -5.44 -0.19 11.03
C SER A 99 -6.45 0.22 9.95
N LEU A 100 -6.83 1.50 9.88
CA LEU A 100 -7.73 2.01 8.83
C LEU A 100 -7.14 1.85 7.43
N ASN A 101 -5.84 2.12 7.28
CA ASN A 101 -5.13 1.91 6.02
C ASN A 101 -5.18 0.42 5.60
N VAL A 102 -4.81 -0.49 6.50
CA VAL A 102 -4.80 -1.94 6.24
C VAL A 102 -6.20 -2.46 5.92
N PHE A 103 -7.25 -2.00 6.62
CA PHE A 103 -8.65 -2.34 6.30
C PHE A 103 -9.03 -1.96 4.86
N GLY A 104 -8.50 -0.85 4.35
CA GLY A 104 -8.67 -0.41 2.97
C GLY A 104 -8.16 -1.41 1.93
N MET A 105 -7.26 -2.32 2.31
CA MET A 105 -6.60 -3.29 1.44
C MET A 105 -7.22 -4.69 1.49
N LEU A 106 -8.22 -4.91 2.38
CA LEU A 106 -8.75 -6.23 2.73
C LEU A 106 -10.27 -6.33 2.49
N PRO A 107 -10.72 -6.54 1.24
CA PRO A 107 -12.14 -6.62 0.89
C PRO A 107 -12.87 -7.80 1.53
N GLN A 108 -12.14 -8.80 2.02
CA GLN A 108 -12.67 -9.90 2.82
C GLN A 108 -13.21 -9.45 4.19
N LEU A 109 -12.84 -8.26 4.67
CA LEU A 109 -13.35 -7.71 5.93
C LEU A 109 -14.56 -6.81 5.69
N PRO A 110 -15.65 -6.94 6.48
CA PRO A 110 -16.85 -6.13 6.32
C PRO A 110 -16.58 -4.63 6.51
N LEU A 111 -17.17 -3.79 5.66
CA LEU A 111 -17.04 -2.33 5.76
C LEU A 111 -17.54 -1.78 7.11
N ALA A 112 -18.53 -2.43 7.71
CA ALA A 112 -19.05 -2.06 9.03
C ALA A 112 -17.98 -2.12 10.14
N GLN A 113 -17.02 -3.05 10.07
CA GLN A 113 -15.91 -3.11 11.02
C GLN A 113 -14.95 -1.93 10.81
N CYS A 114 -14.69 -1.54 9.56
CA CYS A 114 -13.91 -0.34 9.26
C CYS A 114 -14.58 0.92 9.86
N ARG A 115 -15.92 1.04 9.79
CA ARG A 115 -16.65 2.16 10.42
C ARG A 115 -16.52 2.21 11.93
N GLN A 116 -16.59 1.06 12.60
CA GLN A 116 -16.37 1.00 14.05
C GLN A 116 -14.98 1.49 14.43
N LEU A 117 -13.97 1.12 13.65
CA LEU A 117 -12.60 1.57 13.84
C LEU A 117 -12.43 3.08 13.53
N GLU A 118 -13.11 3.60 12.50
CA GLU A 118 -13.14 5.05 12.20
C GLU A 118 -13.69 5.84 13.40
N GLU A 119 -14.79 5.37 14.00
CA GLU A 119 -15.39 5.98 15.19
C GLU A 119 -14.45 5.89 16.40
N GLN A 120 -13.81 4.74 16.61
CA GLN A 120 -12.83 4.56 17.69
C GLN A 120 -11.66 5.54 17.54
N TYR A 121 -11.10 5.67 16.33
CA TYR A 121 -10.00 6.58 16.06
C TYR A 121 -10.40 8.04 16.25
N TRP A 122 -11.55 8.44 15.72
CA TRP A 122 -12.09 9.78 15.91
C TRP A 122 -12.28 10.15 17.38
N ASN A 123 -12.84 9.22 18.17
CA ASN A 123 -13.05 9.42 19.59
C ASN A 123 -11.73 9.49 20.37
N ALA A 124 -10.73 8.68 19.99
CA ALA A 124 -9.39 8.74 20.57
C ALA A 124 -8.70 10.09 20.29
N LEU A 125 -8.72 10.56 19.04
CA LEU A 125 -8.16 11.87 18.67
C LEU A 125 -8.79 13.01 19.47
N LYS A 126 -10.12 13.02 19.59
CA LYS A 126 -10.85 14.02 20.40
C LYS A 126 -10.47 13.96 21.87
N ARG A 127 -10.46 12.76 22.44
CA ARG A 127 -10.18 12.52 23.86
C ARG A 127 -8.80 13.03 24.26
N PHE A 128 -7.79 12.79 23.42
CA PHE A 128 -6.40 13.15 23.71
C PHE A 128 -5.98 14.50 23.12
N GLY A 129 -6.90 15.24 22.47
CA GLY A 129 -6.64 16.58 21.97
C GLY A 129 -5.74 16.64 20.72
N TYR A 130 -5.70 15.58 19.92
CA TYR A 130 -4.92 15.52 18.70
C TYR A 130 -5.65 16.19 17.52
N GLY A 131 -4.86 16.62 16.54
CA GLY A 131 -5.35 17.06 15.24
C GLY A 131 -6.04 15.92 14.49
N LYS A 132 -7.01 16.27 13.65
CA LYS A 132 -7.84 15.30 12.92
C LYS A 132 -7.42 15.12 11.46
N ALA A 133 -6.28 15.66 11.05
CA ALA A 133 -5.90 15.63 9.64
C ALA A 133 -5.72 14.17 9.19
N ASP A 134 -5.02 13.35 9.95
CA ASP A 134 -4.82 11.94 9.59
C ASP A 134 -6.16 11.17 9.49
N TYR A 135 -7.16 11.48 10.32
CA TYR A 135 -8.53 10.94 10.18
C TYR A 135 -9.17 11.34 8.85
N TYR A 136 -9.12 12.63 8.49
CA TYR A 136 -9.68 13.11 7.24
C TYR A 136 -8.95 12.56 6.01
N ASP A 137 -7.64 12.30 6.10
CA ASP A 137 -6.88 11.61 5.05
C ASP A 137 -7.43 10.20 4.79
N ARG A 138 -7.58 9.39 5.85
CA ARG A 138 -8.16 8.03 5.72
C ARG A 138 -9.57 8.08 5.15
N ARG A 139 -10.39 9.00 5.66
CA ARG A 139 -11.77 9.17 5.21
C ARG A 139 -11.85 9.60 3.74
N TYR A 140 -10.96 10.49 3.31
CA TYR A 140 -10.85 10.92 1.91
C TYR A 140 -10.65 9.72 0.98
N PHE A 141 -9.63 8.90 1.21
CA PHE A 141 -9.37 7.74 0.34
C PHE A 141 -10.51 6.72 0.37
N GLN A 142 -11.07 6.46 1.55
CA GLN A 142 -12.16 5.51 1.71
C GLN A 142 -13.41 5.95 0.92
N LEU A 143 -13.80 7.23 1.00
CA LEU A 143 -14.90 7.79 0.21
C LEU A 143 -14.65 7.69 -1.31
N ARG A 144 -13.39 7.84 -1.73
CA ARG A 144 -13.01 7.65 -3.14
C ARG A 144 -13.15 6.19 -3.59
N TYR A 145 -12.84 5.22 -2.74
CA TYR A 145 -13.05 3.79 -3.04
C TYR A 145 -14.52 3.39 -3.05
N GLU A 146 -15.39 4.17 -2.40
CA GLU A 146 -16.85 4.06 -2.42
C GLU A 146 -17.51 4.85 -3.57
N ASP A 147 -16.73 5.47 -4.47
CA ASP A 147 -17.24 6.38 -5.52
C ASP A 147 -18.08 7.57 -4.98
N ARG A 148 -17.91 7.94 -3.70
CA ARG A 148 -18.59 9.09 -3.05
C ARG A 148 -17.78 10.37 -3.24
N LEU A 149 -17.71 10.84 -4.48
CA LEU A 149 -16.74 11.86 -4.90
C LEU A 149 -17.00 13.25 -4.30
N GLU A 150 -18.26 13.66 -4.15
CA GLU A 150 -18.63 14.97 -3.58
C GLU A 150 -18.21 15.06 -2.12
N GLU A 151 -18.58 14.05 -1.31
CA GLU A 151 -18.17 13.97 0.09
C GLU A 151 -16.64 13.86 0.25
N ALA A 152 -15.96 13.20 -0.69
CA ALA A 152 -14.51 13.14 -0.67
C ALA A 152 -13.89 14.54 -0.88
N GLU A 153 -14.48 15.39 -1.72
CA GLU A 153 -14.01 16.77 -1.89
C GLU A 153 -14.19 17.58 -0.60
N GLU A 154 -15.36 17.49 0.04
CA GLU A 154 -15.63 18.14 1.33
C GLU A 154 -14.63 17.70 2.41
N VAL A 155 -14.35 16.40 2.49
CA VAL A 155 -13.38 15.84 3.45
C VAL A 155 -11.96 16.29 3.13
N PHE A 156 -11.60 16.45 1.84
CA PHE A 156 -10.29 16.98 1.46
C PHE A 156 -10.13 18.45 1.90
N GLU A 157 -11.17 19.27 1.80
CA GLU A 157 -11.14 20.65 2.31
C GLU A 157 -11.00 20.68 3.84
N LEU A 158 -11.69 19.80 4.56
CA LEU A 158 -11.52 19.64 6.01
C LEU A 158 -10.10 19.20 6.37
N TRP A 159 -9.54 18.25 5.63
CA TRP A 159 -8.15 17.82 5.79
C TRP A 159 -7.17 18.99 5.61
N GLU A 160 -7.30 19.74 4.51
CA GLU A 160 -6.49 20.91 4.19
C GLU A 160 -6.56 22.00 5.28
N LYS A 161 -7.75 22.23 5.84
CA LYS A 161 -7.95 23.19 6.92
C LYS A 161 -7.32 22.72 8.23
N GLU A 162 -7.58 21.47 8.63
CA GLU A 162 -7.10 20.91 9.90
C GLU A 162 -5.57 20.83 9.94
N ARG A 163 -4.92 20.45 8.83
CA ARG A 163 -3.45 20.37 8.74
C ARG A 163 -2.74 21.73 8.81
N GLN A 164 -3.45 22.83 8.55
CA GLN A 164 -2.92 24.19 8.67
C GLN A 164 -3.05 24.73 10.10
N GLY A 165 -3.79 24.03 10.97
CA GLY A 165 -3.87 24.35 12.39
C GLY A 165 -2.61 23.98 13.16
N ASN A 166 -2.55 24.39 14.43
CA ASN A 166 -1.42 24.13 15.32
C ASN A 166 -1.57 22.84 16.14
N ALA A 167 -2.59 22.02 15.85
CA ALA A 167 -2.82 20.78 16.57
C ALA A 167 -1.74 19.75 16.20
N HIS A 168 -1.24 19.02 17.21
CA HIS A 168 -0.30 17.93 17.01
C HIS A 168 -0.96 16.82 16.18
N GLN A 169 -0.33 16.44 15.07
CA GLN A 169 -0.79 15.39 14.17
C GLN A 169 -0.01 14.11 14.45
N VAL A 170 -0.61 12.96 14.14
CA VAL A 170 -0.03 11.64 14.43
C VAL A 170 1.01 11.27 13.38
N THR A 171 0.75 11.50 12.09
CA THR A 171 1.57 10.93 10.99
C THR A 171 2.05 11.91 9.92
N SER A 172 1.68 13.18 10.02
CA SER A 172 1.77 14.17 8.93
C SER A 172 3.21 14.63 8.59
N CYS A 173 4.00 13.77 7.94
CA CYS A 173 5.27 14.16 7.33
C CYS A 173 5.02 14.93 6.01
N GLU A 174 5.95 15.83 5.65
CA GLU A 174 5.78 16.70 4.47
C GLU A 174 5.60 15.90 3.16
N GLY A 175 6.31 14.77 3.03
CA GLY A 175 6.16 13.89 1.88
C GLY A 175 4.76 13.29 1.74
N CYS A 176 4.20 12.77 2.84
CA CYS A 176 2.84 12.23 2.86
C CYS A 176 1.80 13.31 2.52
N ILE A 177 1.97 14.53 3.03
CA ILE A 177 1.10 15.68 2.69
C ILE A 177 1.13 15.93 1.17
N LYS A 178 2.33 15.98 0.55
CA LYS A 178 2.43 16.13 -0.91
C LYS A 178 1.77 14.99 -1.66
N SER A 179 1.91 13.75 -1.19
CA SER A 179 1.29 12.57 -1.81
C SER A 179 -0.23 12.70 -1.95
N ILE A 180 -0.90 13.15 -0.88
CA ILE A 180 -2.35 13.33 -0.85
C ILE A 180 -2.76 14.45 -1.82
N GLN A 181 -2.06 15.58 -1.79
CA GLN A 181 -2.31 16.71 -2.69
C GLN A 181 -2.10 16.34 -4.18
N ILE A 182 -1.04 15.59 -4.49
CA ILE A 182 -0.75 15.09 -5.84
C ILE A 182 -1.89 14.20 -6.32
N ARG A 183 -2.30 13.20 -5.52
CA ARG A 183 -3.43 12.31 -5.87
C ARG A 183 -4.70 13.10 -6.11
N HIS A 184 -5.03 14.05 -5.23
CA HIS A 184 -6.19 14.91 -5.38
C HIS A 184 -6.17 15.72 -6.69
N LYS A 185 -5.05 16.38 -7.03
CA LYS A 185 -4.93 17.13 -8.29
C LYS A 185 -5.01 16.23 -9.52
N LEU A 186 -4.41 15.04 -9.48
CA LEU A 186 -4.55 14.05 -10.57
C LEU A 186 -6.00 13.59 -10.74
N HIS A 187 -6.74 13.43 -9.65
CA HIS A 187 -8.16 13.10 -9.69
C HIS A 187 -9.04 14.20 -10.28
N GLN A 188 -8.68 15.46 -10.06
CA GLN A 188 -9.32 16.62 -10.70
C GLN A 188 -8.89 16.82 -12.17
N GLY A 189 -8.01 15.97 -12.71
CA GLY A 189 -7.43 16.14 -14.05
C GLY A 189 -6.41 17.30 -14.16
N LYS A 190 -6.05 17.94 -13.04
CA LYS A 190 -5.14 19.10 -12.96
C LYS A 190 -3.68 18.63 -12.90
N ARG A 191 -3.21 18.04 -14.00
CA ARG A 191 -1.89 17.38 -14.05
C ARG A 191 -0.71 18.34 -13.81
N ASP A 192 -0.76 19.54 -14.36
CA ASP A 192 0.32 20.52 -14.19
C ASP A 192 0.44 20.99 -12.73
N GLU A 193 -0.68 21.14 -12.03
CA GLU A 193 -0.69 21.43 -10.59
C GLU A 193 -0.12 20.25 -9.79
N ALA A 194 -0.49 19.01 -10.15
CA ALA A 194 0.09 17.83 -9.53
C ALA A 194 1.62 17.76 -9.73
N LEU A 195 2.13 18.10 -10.91
CA LEU A 195 3.57 18.12 -11.20
C LEU A 195 4.31 19.17 -10.36
N LYS A 196 3.73 20.37 -10.19
CA LYS A 196 4.29 21.41 -9.30
C LYS A 196 4.42 20.91 -7.87
N LEU A 197 3.42 20.18 -7.38
CA LEU A 197 3.44 19.57 -6.03
C LEU A 197 4.45 18.44 -5.90
N ALA A 198 4.68 17.68 -6.96
CA ALA A 198 5.62 16.57 -6.97
C ALA A 198 7.08 16.99 -7.10
N ARG A 199 7.36 18.17 -7.68
CA ARG A 199 8.73 18.63 -7.94
C ARG A 199 9.64 18.57 -6.69
N PRO A 200 9.25 19.06 -5.51
CA PRO A 200 10.07 18.97 -4.30
C PRO A 200 10.42 17.53 -3.86
N LEU A 201 9.57 16.55 -4.18
CA LEU A 201 9.86 15.13 -3.92
C LEU A 201 10.89 14.57 -4.92
N MET A 202 10.88 15.08 -6.16
CA MET A 202 11.74 14.58 -7.24
C MET A 202 13.15 15.16 -7.19
N ASP A 203 13.28 16.43 -6.83
CA ASP A 203 14.57 17.13 -6.74
C ASP A 203 15.23 17.01 -5.36
N GLY A 204 14.59 16.32 -4.41
CA GLY A 204 15.12 16.09 -3.07
C GLY A 204 14.98 17.28 -2.13
N THR A 205 14.25 18.34 -2.51
CA THR A 205 13.91 19.43 -1.58
C THR A 205 13.18 18.89 -0.35
N ILE A 206 12.28 17.91 -0.55
CA ILE A 206 11.66 17.13 0.53
C ILE A 206 12.38 15.77 0.60
N GLN A 207 13.06 15.52 1.71
CA GLN A 207 13.74 14.26 1.98
C GLN A 207 12.71 13.21 2.43
N CYS A 208 12.36 12.29 1.54
CA CYS A 208 11.45 11.17 1.81
C CYS A 208 11.89 9.96 1.00
N SER A 209 12.03 8.79 1.63
CA SER A 209 12.41 7.58 0.90
C SER A 209 11.26 6.96 0.10
N TYR A 210 10.01 7.18 0.49
CA TYR A 210 8.84 6.47 -0.08
C TYR A 210 8.14 7.23 -1.22
N GLU A 211 7.85 8.51 -1.01
CA GLU A 211 6.96 9.25 -1.87
C GLU A 211 7.53 9.61 -3.25
N PRO A 212 8.85 9.69 -3.49
CA PRO A 212 9.38 9.86 -4.83
C PRO A 212 9.00 8.72 -5.78
N TRP A 213 9.25 7.45 -5.41
CA TRP A 213 8.87 6.30 -6.23
C TRP A 213 7.36 6.27 -6.48
N ARG A 214 6.57 6.41 -5.41
CA ARG A 214 5.10 6.38 -5.48
C ARG A 214 4.55 7.49 -6.37
N SER A 215 5.10 8.70 -6.28
CA SER A 215 4.67 9.83 -7.10
C SER A 215 4.99 9.62 -8.58
N LEU A 216 6.18 9.13 -8.93
CA LEU A 216 6.52 8.77 -10.31
C LEU A 216 5.58 7.70 -10.87
N ARG A 217 5.30 6.67 -10.08
CA ARG A 217 4.33 5.61 -10.43
C ARG A 217 2.92 6.18 -10.64
N LEU A 218 2.48 7.14 -9.83
CA LEU A 218 1.19 7.81 -10.03
C LEU A 218 1.11 8.53 -11.37
N PHE A 219 2.16 9.26 -11.77
CA PHE A 219 2.19 9.93 -13.08
C PHE A 219 2.27 8.95 -14.25
N MET A 220 3.04 7.87 -14.10
CA MET A 220 3.11 6.80 -15.08
C MET A 220 1.72 6.18 -15.31
N ASN A 221 1.05 5.77 -14.22
CA ASN A 221 -0.29 5.20 -14.29
C ASN A 221 -1.34 6.20 -14.79
N ASN A 222 -1.21 7.48 -14.46
CA ASN A 222 -2.09 8.51 -15.00
C ASN A 222 -1.91 8.66 -16.52
N SER A 223 -0.67 8.65 -17.02
CA SER A 223 -0.39 8.65 -18.47
C SER A 223 -0.89 7.39 -19.16
N ARG A 224 -0.69 6.21 -18.55
CA ARG A 224 -1.25 4.95 -19.03
C ARG A 224 -2.75 5.07 -19.23
N ASN A 225 -3.48 5.45 -18.20
CA ASN A 225 -4.95 5.51 -18.23
C ASN A 225 -5.52 6.53 -19.24
N ARG A 226 -4.70 7.50 -19.69
CA ARG A 226 -5.07 8.51 -20.71
C ARG A 226 -4.61 8.11 -22.12
N GLY A 227 -3.86 7.03 -22.23
CA GLY A 227 -3.21 6.57 -23.44
C GLY A 227 -2.14 7.55 -23.94
N GLU A 228 -1.34 8.09 -23.03
CA GLU A 228 -0.25 9.04 -23.35
C GLU A 228 1.09 8.29 -23.42
N ARG A 229 1.43 7.75 -24.60
CA ARG A 229 2.65 6.92 -24.81
C ARG A 229 3.93 7.65 -24.40
N GLY A 230 4.06 8.93 -24.73
CA GLY A 230 5.22 9.76 -24.35
C GLY A 230 5.37 9.93 -22.83
N GLY A 231 4.26 10.14 -22.12
CA GLY A 231 4.25 10.21 -20.67
C GLY A 231 4.64 8.88 -20.04
N MET A 232 4.06 7.77 -20.51
CA MET A 232 4.41 6.43 -20.08
C MET A 232 5.92 6.16 -20.22
N LYS A 233 6.48 6.51 -21.38
CA LYS A 233 7.93 6.39 -21.65
C LYS A 233 8.78 7.23 -20.70
N TYR A 234 8.39 8.48 -20.45
CA TYR A 234 9.15 9.39 -19.59
C TYR A 234 9.21 8.91 -18.14
N TYR A 235 8.05 8.68 -17.50
CA TYR A 235 8.04 8.30 -16.08
C TYR A 235 8.58 6.89 -15.83
N GLY A 236 8.30 5.94 -16.73
CA GLY A 236 8.87 4.60 -16.61
C GLY A 236 10.40 4.60 -16.69
N ARG A 237 11.00 5.43 -17.55
CA ARG A 237 12.48 5.60 -17.56
C ARG A 237 13.02 6.20 -16.26
N GLN A 238 12.29 7.12 -15.62
CA GLN A 238 12.70 7.65 -14.33
C GLN A 238 12.65 6.57 -13.24
N LEU A 239 11.60 5.74 -13.22
CA LEU A 239 11.48 4.62 -12.28
C LEU A 239 12.58 3.57 -12.51
N ILE A 240 12.87 3.20 -13.76
CA ILE A 240 13.95 2.25 -14.08
C ILE A 240 15.30 2.72 -13.54
N ARG A 241 15.61 4.02 -13.64
CA ARG A 241 16.85 4.61 -13.08
C ARG A 241 16.94 4.50 -11.56
N ARG A 242 15.83 4.25 -10.87
CA ARG A 242 15.73 4.16 -9.40
C ARG A 242 15.82 2.72 -8.89
N LEU A 243 15.56 1.72 -9.72
CA LEU A 243 15.55 0.30 -9.32
C LEU A 243 16.83 -0.12 -8.56
N GLY A 244 17.99 0.41 -8.93
CA GLY A 244 19.27 0.02 -8.34
C GLY A 244 19.60 0.63 -6.97
N TRP A 245 18.79 1.56 -6.44
CA TRP A 245 19.12 2.28 -5.21
C TRP A 245 17.92 2.73 -4.36
N ASP A 246 16.72 2.75 -4.93
CA ASP A 246 15.51 3.13 -4.20
C ASP A 246 14.98 1.92 -3.42
N GLU A 247 15.08 1.97 -2.09
CA GLU A 247 14.64 0.90 -1.19
C GLU A 247 13.13 0.59 -1.30
N ASN A 248 12.35 1.48 -1.91
CA ASN A 248 10.90 1.33 -2.10
C ASN A 248 10.53 1.03 -3.56
N ALA A 249 11.52 0.62 -4.37
CA ALA A 249 11.31 0.17 -5.73
C ALA A 249 10.36 -1.04 -5.78
N ASP A 250 9.45 -1.01 -6.75
CA ASP A 250 8.44 -2.04 -7.01
C ASP A 250 8.52 -2.38 -8.51
N GLU A 251 9.35 -3.36 -8.87
CA GLU A 251 9.61 -3.69 -10.28
C GLU A 251 8.34 -4.16 -11.00
N MET A 252 7.43 -4.87 -10.30
CA MET A 252 6.14 -5.30 -10.83
C MET A 252 5.29 -4.12 -11.32
N SER A 253 5.37 -2.95 -10.65
CA SER A 253 4.63 -1.76 -11.10
C SER A 253 5.06 -1.25 -12.49
N LEU A 254 6.20 -1.71 -13.02
CA LEU A 254 6.68 -1.35 -14.35
C LEU A 254 6.22 -2.29 -15.46
N LEU A 255 5.50 -3.38 -15.18
CA LEU A 255 5.04 -4.31 -16.21
C LEU A 255 4.22 -3.63 -17.33
N SER A 256 3.42 -2.62 -16.98
CA SER A 256 2.70 -1.84 -18.00
C SER A 256 3.61 -0.95 -18.86
N TYR A 257 4.79 -0.56 -18.36
CA TYR A 257 5.83 0.07 -19.17
C TYR A 257 6.51 -0.96 -20.09
N ASP A 258 6.86 -2.12 -19.54
CA ASP A 258 7.55 -3.19 -20.28
C ASP A 258 6.72 -3.72 -21.43
N ALA A 259 5.41 -3.85 -21.21
CA ALA A 259 4.44 -4.18 -22.24
C ALA A 259 4.64 -3.34 -23.52
N LEU A 260 4.93 -2.04 -23.38
CA LEU A 260 5.01 -1.11 -24.50
C LEU A 260 6.42 -0.93 -25.06
N PHE A 261 7.46 -1.18 -24.25
CA PHE A 261 8.82 -0.72 -24.54
C PHE A 261 9.93 -1.77 -24.34
N ASP A 262 9.70 -2.82 -23.54
CA ASP A 262 10.74 -3.81 -23.19
C ASP A 262 10.13 -5.14 -22.70
N LEU A 263 9.56 -5.92 -23.61
CA LEU A 263 8.97 -7.23 -23.27
C LEU A 263 9.96 -8.19 -22.57
N PRO A 264 11.23 -8.32 -23.01
CA PRO A 264 12.21 -9.16 -22.32
C PRO A 264 12.41 -8.82 -20.84
N ARG A 265 12.49 -7.52 -20.50
CA ARG A 265 12.58 -7.11 -19.08
C ARG A 265 11.32 -7.48 -18.31
N GLY A 266 10.16 -7.32 -18.92
CA GLY A 266 8.89 -7.70 -18.31
C GLY A 266 8.79 -9.20 -17.99
N PHE A 267 9.22 -10.08 -18.91
CA PHE A 267 9.28 -11.52 -18.63
C PHE A 267 10.21 -11.84 -17.45
N LYS A 268 11.39 -11.23 -17.41
CA LYS A 268 12.31 -11.40 -16.26
C LYS A 268 11.67 -10.95 -14.95
N THR A 269 10.95 -9.83 -14.97
CA THR A 269 10.23 -9.30 -13.79
C THR A 269 9.17 -10.28 -13.30
N VAL A 270 8.45 -10.90 -14.24
CA VAL A 270 7.46 -11.94 -13.93
C VAL A 270 8.12 -13.14 -13.25
N GLU A 271 9.23 -13.65 -13.79
CA GLU A 271 9.93 -14.80 -13.19
C GLU A 271 10.43 -14.51 -11.77
N THR A 272 10.96 -13.30 -11.53
CA THR A 272 11.57 -12.97 -10.23
C THR A 272 10.58 -12.55 -9.16
N SER A 273 9.44 -11.96 -9.54
CA SER A 273 8.62 -11.19 -8.59
C SER A 273 7.16 -11.65 -8.51
N LEU A 274 6.68 -12.44 -9.48
CA LEU A 274 5.28 -12.87 -9.50
C LEU A 274 4.98 -13.95 -8.44
N GLY A 275 5.97 -14.71 -7.99
CA GLY A 275 5.77 -15.72 -6.95
C GLY A 275 5.28 -15.13 -5.63
N GLU A 276 5.68 -13.89 -5.32
CA GLU A 276 5.42 -13.23 -4.04
C GLU A 276 3.95 -12.85 -3.86
N ILE A 277 3.23 -12.58 -4.96
CA ILE A 277 1.83 -12.13 -4.91
C ILE A 277 0.84 -13.29 -4.69
N PHE A 278 1.28 -14.55 -4.78
CA PHE A 278 0.42 -15.69 -4.57
C PHE A 278 0.27 -15.97 -3.08
N GLY A 279 -0.96 -15.83 -2.57
CA GLY A 279 -1.28 -16.11 -1.17
C GLY A 279 -1.20 -14.90 -0.23
N GLU A 280 -0.90 -13.69 -0.74
CA GLU A 280 -1.01 -12.47 0.06
C GLU A 280 -2.46 -12.25 0.54
N TRP A 281 -2.59 -11.84 1.79
CA TRP A 281 -3.79 -11.34 2.42
C TRP A 281 -4.17 -9.97 1.86
N ASP A 282 -3.19 -9.09 1.62
CA ASP A 282 -3.37 -7.81 0.94
C ASP A 282 -3.91 -8.00 -0.48
N GLN A 283 -5.24 -7.92 -0.61
CA GLN A 283 -5.89 -8.05 -1.91
C GLN A 283 -5.67 -6.80 -2.78
N GLY A 284 -5.32 -5.66 -2.20
CA GLY A 284 -5.03 -4.43 -2.95
C GLY A 284 -3.68 -4.50 -3.69
N SER A 285 -2.68 -5.14 -3.08
CA SER A 285 -1.42 -5.53 -3.73
C SER A 285 -1.68 -6.53 -4.85
N ARG A 286 -2.32 -7.67 -4.53
CA ARG A 286 -2.66 -8.70 -5.52
C ARG A 286 -3.45 -8.19 -6.71
N TRP A 287 -4.47 -7.37 -6.48
CA TRP A 287 -5.26 -6.76 -7.54
C TRP A 287 -4.39 -5.93 -8.49
N ARG A 288 -3.45 -5.12 -7.97
CA ARG A 288 -2.53 -4.34 -8.81
C ARG A 288 -1.57 -5.24 -9.58
N GLY A 289 -0.97 -6.23 -8.91
CA GLY A 289 -0.07 -7.18 -9.55
C GLY A 289 -0.74 -7.94 -10.69
N PHE A 290 -1.95 -8.47 -10.45
CA PHE A 290 -2.72 -9.19 -11.46
C PHE A 290 -3.15 -8.27 -12.61
N MET A 291 -3.59 -7.04 -12.32
CA MET A 291 -3.91 -6.07 -13.36
C MET A 291 -2.69 -5.73 -14.22
N ASP A 292 -1.53 -5.43 -13.62
CA ASP A 292 -0.33 -5.05 -14.36
C ASP A 292 0.22 -6.25 -15.17
N ALA A 293 0.15 -7.49 -14.64
CA ALA A 293 0.47 -8.72 -15.37
C ALA A 293 -0.49 -9.00 -16.52
N TRP A 294 -1.80 -8.81 -16.32
CA TRP A 294 -2.81 -8.92 -17.38
C TRP A 294 -2.49 -7.98 -18.55
N LEU A 295 -2.23 -6.70 -18.27
CA LEU A 295 -1.89 -5.72 -19.31
C LEU A 295 -0.61 -6.11 -20.05
N PHE A 296 0.39 -6.63 -19.33
CA PHE A 296 1.63 -7.11 -19.92
C PHE A 296 1.42 -8.31 -20.85
N PHE A 297 0.80 -9.38 -20.37
CA PHE A 297 0.59 -10.59 -21.17
C PHE A 297 -0.37 -10.36 -22.34
N SER A 298 -1.36 -9.49 -22.18
CA SER A 298 -2.24 -9.09 -23.29
C SER A 298 -1.44 -8.46 -24.43
N GLN A 299 -0.44 -7.63 -24.10
CA GLN A 299 0.42 -7.03 -25.11
C GLN A 299 1.44 -8.02 -25.67
N ALA A 300 2.01 -8.87 -24.82
CA ALA A 300 2.94 -9.92 -25.23
C ALA A 300 2.31 -10.90 -26.23
N ALA A 301 1.01 -11.20 -26.08
CA ALA A 301 0.26 -12.09 -26.97
C ALA A 301 0.17 -11.62 -28.42
N HIS A 302 0.42 -10.33 -28.70
CA HIS A 302 0.54 -9.84 -30.08
C HIS A 302 1.86 -10.22 -30.76
N THR A 303 2.88 -10.63 -30.00
CA THR A 303 4.23 -10.94 -30.49
C THR A 303 4.60 -12.41 -30.28
N TYR A 304 4.20 -12.99 -29.14
CA TYR A 304 4.55 -14.33 -28.72
C TYR A 304 3.28 -15.13 -28.48
N GLU A 305 3.07 -16.22 -29.21
CA GLU A 305 2.00 -17.18 -28.89
C GLU A 305 2.32 -17.94 -27.60
N THR A 306 3.57 -18.38 -27.48
CA THR A 306 4.12 -19.10 -26.33
C THR A 306 5.40 -18.44 -25.82
N VAL A 307 5.69 -18.62 -24.54
CA VAL A 307 6.90 -18.14 -23.88
C VAL A 307 7.39 -19.15 -22.85
N SER A 308 8.71 -19.33 -22.79
CA SER A 308 9.39 -20.06 -21.73
C SER A 308 9.57 -19.17 -20.51
N LEU A 309 9.01 -19.53 -19.36
CA LEU A 309 9.13 -18.83 -18.08
C LEU A 309 9.48 -19.81 -16.94
N ALA A 310 10.48 -19.46 -16.15
CA ALA A 310 10.84 -20.15 -14.91
C ALA A 310 9.89 -19.72 -13.77
N MET A 311 8.70 -20.29 -13.74
CA MET A 311 7.70 -20.01 -12.71
C MET A 311 7.89 -20.89 -11.46
N PRO A 312 7.61 -20.38 -10.24
CA PRO A 312 7.65 -21.20 -9.04
C PRO A 312 6.51 -22.23 -9.02
N GLU A 313 6.72 -23.38 -8.36
CA GLU A 313 5.68 -24.43 -8.20
C GLU A 313 4.42 -23.93 -7.46
N SER A 314 4.52 -22.84 -6.71
CA SER A 314 3.38 -22.18 -6.07
C SER A 314 2.46 -21.45 -7.06
N PHE A 315 2.89 -21.25 -8.30
CA PHE A 315 2.07 -20.63 -9.34
C PHE A 315 0.89 -21.53 -9.71
N PRO A 316 -0.37 -21.07 -9.66
CA PRO A 316 -1.52 -21.94 -9.92
C PRO A 316 -1.58 -22.55 -11.33
N LEU A 317 -0.90 -21.95 -12.32
CA LEU A 317 -0.78 -22.50 -13.66
C LEU A 317 0.57 -23.17 -13.91
N TYR A 318 1.37 -23.47 -12.88
CA TYR A 318 2.72 -24.02 -13.03
C TYR A 318 2.77 -25.21 -14.00
N ARG A 319 3.76 -25.17 -14.88
CA ARG A 319 4.08 -26.24 -15.82
C ARG A 319 5.55 -26.60 -15.70
N GLU A 320 5.82 -27.89 -15.62
CA GLU A 320 7.19 -28.44 -15.52
C GLU A 320 8.01 -28.16 -16.78
N ASP A 321 7.37 -28.09 -17.95
CA ASP A 321 8.01 -27.75 -19.22
C ASP A 321 8.40 -26.27 -19.34
N GLY A 322 7.89 -25.41 -18.44
CA GLY A 322 8.15 -23.98 -18.45
C GLY A 322 7.50 -23.23 -19.62
N GLU A 323 6.67 -23.88 -20.45
CA GLU A 323 6.11 -23.30 -21.66
C GLU A 323 4.66 -22.84 -21.43
N TYR A 324 4.41 -21.55 -21.61
CA TYR A 324 3.10 -20.94 -21.33
C TYR A 324 2.54 -20.23 -22.57
N ASN A 325 1.26 -20.43 -22.83
CA ASN A 325 0.54 -19.61 -23.81
C ASN A 325 0.28 -18.21 -23.22
N THR A 326 0.68 -17.17 -23.94
CA THR A 326 0.59 -15.79 -23.46
C THR A 326 -0.85 -15.29 -23.36
N ALA A 327 -1.75 -15.74 -24.24
CA ALA A 327 -3.16 -15.37 -24.20
C ALA A 327 -3.88 -16.06 -23.02
N GLU A 328 -3.54 -17.32 -22.72
CA GLU A 328 -4.03 -18.02 -21.52
C GLU A 328 -3.57 -17.33 -20.24
N LEU A 329 -2.28 -16.93 -20.17
CA LEU A 329 -1.77 -16.14 -19.05
C LEU A 329 -2.51 -14.80 -18.92
N ALA A 330 -2.69 -14.08 -20.03
CA ALA A 330 -3.43 -12.81 -20.02
C ALA A 330 -4.85 -12.98 -19.49
N GLN A 331 -5.57 -14.02 -19.94
CA GLN A 331 -6.91 -14.34 -19.48
C GLN A 331 -6.94 -14.66 -17.98
N TRP A 332 -6.01 -15.49 -17.51
CA TRP A 332 -5.96 -15.88 -16.10
C TRP A 332 -5.72 -14.69 -15.17
N PHE A 333 -4.78 -13.82 -15.50
CA PHE A 333 -4.54 -12.59 -14.73
C PHE A 333 -5.72 -11.62 -14.76
N HIS A 334 -6.39 -11.51 -15.91
CA HIS A 334 -7.60 -10.70 -16.03
C HIS A 334 -8.71 -11.21 -15.10
N GLU A 335 -8.99 -12.51 -15.13
CA GLU A 335 -10.04 -13.13 -14.32
C GLU A 335 -9.76 -12.96 -12.82
N GLY A 336 -8.51 -13.20 -12.39
CA GLY A 336 -8.13 -12.99 -11.00
C GLY A 336 -8.22 -11.51 -10.56
N ALA A 337 -7.77 -10.58 -11.41
CA ALA A 337 -7.89 -9.15 -11.11
C ALA A 337 -9.37 -8.73 -11.02
N LEU A 338 -10.22 -9.24 -11.92
CA LEU A 338 -11.65 -8.96 -11.93
C LEU A 338 -12.36 -9.54 -10.70
N GLU A 339 -12.00 -10.75 -10.27
CA GLU A 339 -12.53 -11.36 -9.05
C GLU A 339 -12.24 -10.49 -7.83
N ILE A 340 -11.00 -10.04 -7.67
CA ILE A 340 -10.62 -9.18 -6.54
C ILE A 340 -11.31 -7.81 -6.63
N ALA A 341 -11.38 -7.23 -7.84
CA ALA A 341 -12.05 -5.96 -8.07
C ALA A 341 -13.53 -6.03 -7.64
N ARG A 342 -14.23 -7.12 -8.00
CA ARG A 342 -15.62 -7.35 -7.59
C ARG A 342 -15.77 -7.40 -6.07
N LYS A 343 -14.89 -8.10 -5.36
CA LYS A 343 -14.93 -8.14 -3.88
C LYS A 343 -14.82 -6.75 -3.26
N PHE A 344 -13.92 -5.90 -3.78
CA PHE A 344 -13.81 -4.52 -3.31
C PHE A 344 -15.05 -3.69 -3.64
N ASP A 345 -15.50 -3.74 -4.88
CA ASP A 345 -16.64 -2.97 -5.38
C ASP A 345 -17.94 -3.38 -4.66
N GLU A 346 -18.16 -4.67 -4.43
CA GLU A 346 -19.29 -5.20 -3.65
C GLU A 346 -19.24 -4.73 -2.19
N ARG A 347 -18.07 -4.83 -1.53
CA ARG A 347 -17.90 -4.36 -0.15
C ARG A 347 -18.19 -2.86 -0.04
N ASN A 348 -17.71 -2.08 -1.00
CA ASN A 348 -17.78 -0.62 -0.99
C ASN A 348 -19.06 -0.07 -1.65
N GLN A 349 -19.92 -0.94 -2.21
CA GLN A 349 -21.10 -0.55 -3.00
C GLN A 349 -20.76 0.43 -4.13
N SER A 350 -19.66 0.17 -4.84
CA SER A 350 -19.13 1.06 -5.87
C SER A 350 -18.78 0.30 -7.14
N SER A 351 -18.16 0.99 -8.11
CA SER A 351 -17.61 0.38 -9.33
C SER A 351 -16.14 0.79 -9.53
N TYR A 352 -15.51 1.25 -8.46
CA TYR A 352 -14.24 1.96 -8.49
C TYR A 352 -13.12 1.10 -9.10
N TYR A 353 -12.97 -0.14 -8.64
CA TYR A 353 -11.87 -1.02 -9.04
C TYR A 353 -12.07 -1.55 -10.45
N GLN A 354 -13.27 -1.99 -10.82
CA GLN A 354 -13.57 -2.41 -12.19
C GLN A 354 -13.40 -1.25 -13.19
N ASN A 355 -13.90 -0.05 -12.88
CA ASN A 355 -13.70 1.13 -13.72
C ASN A 355 -12.21 1.48 -13.87
N LYS A 356 -11.41 1.24 -12.83
CA LYS A 356 -9.95 1.49 -12.87
C LYS A 356 -9.24 0.48 -13.77
N MET A 357 -9.64 -0.79 -13.76
CA MET A 357 -9.17 -1.78 -14.73
C MET A 357 -9.53 -1.37 -16.16
N GLN A 358 -10.79 -1.00 -16.41
CA GLN A 358 -11.24 -0.60 -17.75
C GLN A 358 -10.48 0.62 -18.28
N ARG A 359 -10.25 1.64 -17.44
CA ARG A 359 -9.45 2.82 -17.81
C ARG A 359 -8.01 2.45 -18.16
N ALA A 360 -7.40 1.55 -17.39
CA ALA A 360 -6.04 1.09 -17.67
C ALA A 360 -5.96 0.34 -19.01
N TRP A 361 -6.92 -0.56 -19.26
CA TRP A 361 -7.04 -1.29 -20.52
C TRP A 361 -7.22 -0.35 -21.72
N ASN A 362 -8.21 0.54 -21.66
CA ASN A 362 -8.50 1.48 -22.76
C ASN A 362 -7.28 2.36 -23.08
N GLY A 363 -6.59 2.80 -22.04
CA GLY A 363 -5.37 3.59 -22.18
C GLY A 363 -4.24 2.82 -22.86
N MET A 364 -4.03 1.55 -22.48
CA MET A 364 -3.07 0.65 -23.14
C MET A 364 -3.40 0.44 -24.61
N GLN A 365 -4.67 0.09 -24.93
CA GLN A 365 -5.11 -0.13 -26.31
C GLN A 365 -4.92 1.09 -27.21
N LYS A 366 -5.12 2.29 -26.66
CA LYS A 366 -4.86 3.53 -27.39
C LYS A 366 -3.38 3.70 -27.76
N MET A 367 -2.46 3.36 -26.85
CA MET A 367 -1.01 3.51 -27.08
C MET A 367 -0.39 2.41 -27.95
N THR A 368 -1.10 1.31 -28.17
CA THR A 368 -0.65 0.19 -29.00
C THR A 368 -1.13 0.32 -30.44
N GLY A 369 -2.24 1.04 -30.66
CA GLY A 369 -2.69 1.48 -31.99
C GLY A 369 -1.96 2.70 -32.54
N GLU A 370 -1.29 3.49 -31.70
CA GLU A 370 -0.37 4.56 -32.11
C GLU A 370 0.96 3.92 -32.58
N SER A 371 1.14 3.83 -33.90
CA SER A 371 2.36 3.28 -34.53
C SER A 371 3.64 3.94 -34.00
N ASN A 372 4.74 3.18 -34.00
CA ASN A 372 6.09 3.61 -33.62
C ASN A 372 6.65 4.70 -34.56
N GLU A 373 6.07 5.90 -34.55
CA GLU A 373 6.68 7.10 -35.13
C GLU A 373 7.77 7.67 -34.22
#